data_AF-A0A1C3P3Q8-F1
#
_entry.id   AF-A0A1C3P3Q8-F1
#
_cell.length_a   1.000
_cell.length_b   1.000
_cell.length_c   1.000
_cell.angle_alpha   90.00
_cell.angle_beta   90.00
_cell.angle_gamma   90.00
#
_symmetry.space_group_name_H-M   'P 1'
#
loop_
_entity.id
_entity.type
_entity.pdbx_description
1 polymer ?
#
loop_
_entity_poly.entity_id
_entity_poly.type
_entity_poly.pdbx_seq_one_letter_code
_entity_poly.pdbx_strand_id
1 'polypeptide(L)' 'MSMATRTDTQSPALYVADSHDLIRVHGAFENNLKDVSVEIPKRRLTVFTGKYEP' A
#
# COMPACT_ATOMS: atom_id res chain seq x y z
N MET A 1 -33.58 22.12 4.12
CA MET A 1 -32.57 23.14 3.75
C MET A 1 -31.26 22.70 4.42
N SER A 2 -30.39 21.96 3.73
CA SER A 2 -29.10 22.46 3.20
C SER A 2 -27.99 22.34 4.27
N MET A 3 -26.88 21.61 4.14
CA MET A 3 -26.20 21.01 2.99
C MET A 3 -25.37 19.80 3.42
N ALA A 4 -25.35 18.76 2.57
CA ALA A 4 -24.35 17.71 2.63
C ALA A 4 -23.03 18.25 2.06
N THR A 5 -21.98 18.30 2.87
CA THR A 5 -20.62 18.59 2.39
C THR A 5 -20.15 17.39 1.57
N ARG A 6 -19.99 17.59 0.26
CA ARG A 6 -19.36 16.63 -0.64
C ARG A 6 -17.91 16.47 -0.19
N THR A 7 -17.49 15.23 0.05
CA THR A 7 -16.10 14.87 0.26
C THR A 7 -15.31 15.28 -0.97
N ASP A 8 -14.45 16.29 -0.81
CA ASP A 8 -13.50 16.68 -1.82
C ASP A 8 -12.56 15.49 -2.04
N THR A 9 -12.67 14.84 -3.19
CA THR A 9 -11.72 13.82 -3.65
C THR A 9 -10.45 14.56 -4.00
N GLN A 10 -9.69 14.94 -2.98
CA GLN A 10 -8.37 15.50 -3.16
C GLN A 10 -7.52 14.40 -3.80
N SER A 11 -7.24 14.60 -5.09
CA SER A 11 -6.28 13.79 -5.84
C SER A 11 -5.02 13.71 -4.99
N PRO A 12 -4.43 12.52 -4.76
CA PRO A 12 -3.30 12.40 -3.87
C PRO A 12 -2.20 13.31 -4.40
N ALA A 13 -1.92 14.39 -3.67
CA ALA A 13 -0.76 15.22 -3.94
C ALA A 13 0.43 14.25 -4.02
N LEU A 14 1.14 14.25 -5.15
CA LEU A 14 2.25 13.35 -5.39
C LEU A 14 3.22 13.49 -4.22
N TYR A 15 3.24 12.50 -3.31
CA TYR A 15 4.17 12.52 -2.21
C TYR A 15 5.56 12.37 -2.81
N VAL A 16 6.52 13.20 -2.39
CA VAL A 16 7.92 13.09 -2.85
C VAL A 16 8.48 11.68 -2.63
N ALA A 17 7.93 10.91 -1.69
CA ALA A 17 8.27 9.50 -1.52
C ALA A 17 7.85 8.62 -2.72
N ASP A 18 6.71 8.89 -3.35
CA ASP A 18 6.14 8.08 -4.44
C ASP A 18 6.88 8.28 -5.78
N SER A 19 7.80 9.26 -5.88
CA SER A 19 8.68 9.43 -7.05
C SER A 19 9.89 8.49 -7.06
N HIS A 20 10.10 7.72 -5.99
CA HIS A 20 11.23 6.82 -5.85
C HIS A 20 10.90 5.42 -6.34
N ASP A 21 11.96 4.65 -6.65
CA ASP A 21 11.82 3.24 -7.02
C ASP A 21 11.08 2.42 -5.96
N LEU A 22 10.56 1.27 -6.41
CA LEU A 22 9.90 0.29 -5.56
C LEU A 22 10.87 -0.82 -5.15
N ILE A 23 10.61 -1.45 -4.01
CA ILE A 23 11.15 -2.77 -3.67
C ILE A 23 10.17 -3.79 -4.24
N ARG A 24 10.66 -4.74 -5.04
CA ARG A 24 9.82 -5.78 -5.64
C ARG A 24 10.14 -7.13 -5.04
N VAL A 25 9.12 -7.80 -4.55
CA VAL A 25 9.16 -9.21 -4.14
C VAL A 25 8.39 -9.99 -5.19
N HIS A 26 9.00 -11.02 -5.74
CA HIS A 26 8.41 -11.87 -6.76
C HIS A 26 8.39 -13.31 -6.28
N GLY A 27 7.24 -13.96 -6.43
CA GLY A 27 7.03 -15.37 -6.12
C GLY A 27 7.57 -15.81 -4.77
N ALA A 28 7.17 -15.13 -3.70
CA ALA A 28 7.52 -15.54 -2.35
C ALA A 28 6.70 -16.77 -1.93
N PHE A 29 7.41 -17.83 -1.53
CA PHE A 29 6.82 -19.13 -1.11
C PHE A 29 7.24 -19.60 0.28
N GLU A 30 8.10 -18.85 0.97
CA GLU A 30 8.59 -19.26 2.28
C GLU A 30 7.47 -19.34 3.33
N ASN A 31 7.55 -20.34 4.22
CA ASN A 31 6.52 -20.68 5.21
C ASN A 31 5.16 -21.02 4.58
N ASN A 32 4.16 -20.16 4.79
CA ASN A 32 2.79 -20.30 4.31
C ASN A 32 2.46 -19.34 3.15
N LEU A 33 3.46 -18.67 2.58
CA LEU A 33 3.27 -17.76 1.45
C LEU A 33 2.93 -18.57 0.18
N LYS A 34 1.92 -18.10 -0.56
CA LYS A 34 1.37 -18.77 -1.75
C LYS A 34 1.70 -17.96 -3.01
N ASP A 35 2.93 -18.08 -3.51
CA ASP A 35 3.42 -17.38 -4.70
C ASP A 35 3.22 -15.85 -4.65
N VAL A 36 3.55 -15.23 -3.52
CA VAL A 36 3.19 -13.84 -3.28
C VAL A 36 4.13 -12.91 -4.03
N SER A 37 3.56 -12.03 -4.87
CA SER A 37 4.28 -10.93 -5.51
C SER A 37 3.74 -9.58 -5.03
N VAL A 38 4.64 -8.69 -4.61
CA VAL A 38 4.29 -7.39 -4.00
C VAL A 38 5.33 -6.32 -4.32
N GLU A 39 4.86 -5.10 -4.54
CA GLU A 39 5.70 -3.91 -4.67
C GLU A 39 5.54 -2.99 -3.45
N ILE A 40 6.65 -2.54 -2.89
CA ILE A 40 6.70 -1.73 -1.66
C ILE A 40 7.38 -0.40 -1.97
N PRO A 41 6.73 0.75 -1.71
CA PRO A 41 7.32 2.05 -1.98
C PRO A 41 8.55 2.29 -1.09
N LYS A 42 9.65 2.75 -1.68
CA LYS A 42 10.80 3.21 -0.90
C LYS A 42 10.46 4.52 -0.19
N ARG A 43 11.13 4.77 0.93
CA ARG A 43 11.04 6.05 1.69
C ARG A 43 9.64 6.39 2.18
N ARG A 44 8.79 5.37 2.32
CA ARG A 44 7.46 5.47 2.91
C ARG A 44 7.35 4.45 4.03
N LEU A 45 6.68 4.84 5.11
CA LEU A 45 6.31 3.88 6.15
C LEU A 45 5.20 2.99 5.60
N THR A 46 5.53 1.74 5.32
CA THR A 46 4.57 0.72 4.88
C THR A 46 4.30 -0.24 6.04
N VAL A 47 3.02 -0.40 6.38
CA VAL A 47 2.58 -1.33 7.43
C VAL A 47 1.87 -2.51 6.77
N PHE A 48 2.38 -3.71 7.03
CA PHE A 48 1.68 -4.96 6.68
C PHE A 48 0.81 -5.38 7.86
N THR A 49 -0.41 -5.83 7.55
CA THR A 49 -1.37 -6.32 8.53
C THR A 49 -2.07 -7.55 7.97
N GLY A 50 -2.67 -8.34 8.83
CA GLY A 50 -3.34 -9.58 8.48
C GLY A 50 -3.98 -10.25 9.68
N LYS A 51 -4.80 -11.25 9.42
CA LYS A 51 -5.35 -12.11 10.48
C LYS A 51 -4.28 -13.12 10.89
N TYR A 52 -4.23 -13.45 12.18
CA TYR A 52 -3.47 -14.59 12.65
C TYR A 52 -4.20 -15.88 12.24
N GLU A 53 -3.51 -16.77 11.53
CA GLU A 53 -3.97 -18.12 11.21
C GLU A 53 -2.95 -19.09 11.85
N PRO A 54 -3.38 -19.92 12.83
CA PRO A 54 -2.50 -20.87 13.50
C PRO A 54 -2.08 -22.04 12.61
#